data_AF-A0A8S9HXM1-F1
#
_entry.id   AF-A0A8S9HXM1-F1
#
_cell.length_a   1.000
_cell.length_b   1.000
_cell.length_c   1.000
_cell.angle_alpha   90.00
_cell.angle_beta   90.00
_cell.angle_gamma   90.00
#
_symmetry.space_group_name_H-M   'P 1'
#
loop_
_entity.id
_entity.type
_entity.pdbx_description
1 polymer ?
#
loop_
_entity_poly.entity_id
_entity_poly.type
_entity_poly.pdbx_seq_one_letter_code
_entity_poly.pdbx_strand_id
1 'polypeptide(L)'
;MMKVKEEKCDNLEDAGNELILSDEEMVRFQIGEVFAHMPREEMETKIEEMKEATFKSLEKLQQEKESIVSQMAELKKVLYAKFKDSINLEED
;
A
#
# COMPACT_ATOMS: atom_id res chain seq x y z
N MET A 1 -7.42 3.24 -2.43
CA MET A 1 -6.17 2.74 -3.05
C MET A 1 -5.09 2.43 -2.02
N MET A 2 -4.73 3.34 -1.08
CA MET A 2 -3.81 3.01 0.03
C MET A 2 -4.36 1.93 0.97
N LYS A 3 -5.61 2.08 1.45
CA LYS A 3 -6.27 1.04 2.27
C LYS A 3 -6.23 -0.36 1.64
N VAL A 4 -6.52 -0.46 0.35
CA VAL A 4 -6.45 -1.74 -0.39
C VAL A 4 -5.02 -2.30 -0.45
N LYS A 5 -4.00 -1.43 -0.46
CA LYS A 5 -2.59 -1.85 -0.40
C LYS A 5 -2.17 -2.25 1.02
N GLU A 6 -2.67 -1.58 2.06
CA GLU A 6 -2.51 -1.96 3.46
C GLU A 6 -3.10 -3.35 3.70
N GLU A 7 -4.38 -3.55 3.34
CA GLU A 7 -5.05 -4.85 3.41
C GLU A 7 -4.28 -5.94 2.65
N LYS A 8 -3.69 -5.60 1.50
CA LYS A 8 -2.86 -6.55 0.74
C LYS A 8 -1.57 -6.91 1.48
N CYS A 9 -0.91 -5.98 2.17
CA CYS A 9 0.26 -6.28 3.00
C CYS A 9 -0.12 -7.22 4.14
N ASP A 10 -1.20 -6.92 4.85
CA ASP A 10 -1.69 -7.74 5.97
C ASP A 10 -1.98 -9.17 5.49
N ASN A 11 -2.71 -9.31 4.37
CA ASN A 11 -3.01 -10.61 3.79
C ASN A 11 -1.74 -11.39 3.36
N LEU A 12 -0.69 -10.70 2.89
CA LEU A 12 0.58 -11.34 2.53
C LEU A 12 1.36 -11.78 3.76
N GLU A 13 1.27 -11.02 4.85
CA GLU A 13 1.87 -11.39 6.13
C GLU A 13 1.17 -12.61 6.75
N ASP A 14 -0.16 -12.62 6.76
CA ASP A 14 -0.95 -13.76 7.19
C ASP A 14 -0.65 -15.00 6.34
N ALA A 15 -0.59 -14.87 5.02
CA ALA A 15 -0.23 -15.97 4.13
C ALA A 15 1.19 -16.51 4.38
N GLY A 16 2.15 -15.63 4.69
CA GLY A 16 3.51 -16.03 5.06
C GLY A 16 3.54 -16.80 6.39
N ASN A 17 2.78 -16.34 7.39
CA ASN A 17 2.67 -17.01 8.68
C ASN A 17 2.06 -18.41 8.55
N GLU A 18 0.99 -18.56 7.77
CA GLU A 18 0.37 -19.86 7.47
C GLU A 18 1.31 -20.80 6.70
N LEU A 19 2.12 -20.26 5.78
CA LEU A 19 3.11 -21.04 5.01
C LEU A 19 4.17 -21.68 5.92
N ILE A 20 4.62 -20.96 6.96
CA ILE A 20 5.58 -21.45 7.95
C ILE A 20 5.00 -22.62 8.77
N LEU A 21 3.69 -22.60 9.03
CA LEU A 21 3.00 -23.65 9.81
C LEU A 21 2.67 -24.89 8.98
N SER A 22 2.73 -24.79 7.64
CA SER A 22 2.48 -25.92 6.75
C SER A 22 3.64 -26.93 6.79
N ASP A 23 3.35 -28.21 6.52
CA ASP A 23 4.34 -29.28 6.29
C ASP A 23 4.40 -29.70 4.79
N GLU A 24 3.62 -29.05 3.91
CA GLU A 24 3.64 -29.29 2.46
C GLU A 24 4.86 -28.71 1.73
N GLU A 25 5.63 -29.53 1.01
CA GLU A 25 6.78 -29.09 0.20
C GLU A 25 6.38 -28.26 -1.04
N MET A 26 5.15 -28.48 -1.53
CA MET A 26 4.59 -27.83 -2.71
C MET A 26 3.30 -27.09 -2.34
N VAL A 27 3.22 -25.82 -2.67
CA VAL A 27 2.10 -24.95 -2.32
C VAL A 27 1.43 -24.41 -3.58
N ARG A 28 0.11 -24.23 -3.51
CA ARG A 28 -0.68 -23.66 -4.61
C ARG A 28 -0.68 -22.15 -4.54
N PHE A 29 -0.03 -21.51 -5.51
CA PHE A 29 -0.03 -20.07 -5.66
C PHE A 29 -1.10 -19.62 -6.66
N GLN A 30 -2.01 -18.73 -6.24
CA GLN A 30 -3.06 -18.19 -7.09
C GLN A 30 -2.55 -17.00 -7.93
N ILE A 31 -2.71 -17.08 -9.25
CA ILE A 31 -2.41 -16.00 -10.19
C ILE A 31 -3.67 -15.73 -11.02
N GLY A 32 -4.39 -14.66 -10.72
CA GLY A 32 -5.68 -14.39 -11.34
C GLY A 32 -6.68 -15.51 -11.02
N GLU A 33 -7.07 -16.26 -12.05
CA GLU A 33 -8.06 -17.35 -11.96
C GLU A 33 -7.43 -18.75 -11.93
N VAL A 34 -6.10 -18.86 -11.98
CA VAL A 34 -5.39 -20.15 -12.02
C VAL A 34 -4.53 -20.36 -10.76
N PHE A 35 -4.25 -21.63 -10.45
CA PHE A 35 -3.33 -22.03 -9.40
C PHE A 35 -2.11 -22.74 -9.99
N ALA A 36 -0.92 -22.27 -9.65
CA ALA A 36 0.35 -22.91 -9.97
C ALA A 36 0.88 -23.65 -8.74
N HIS A 37 1.46 -24.84 -8.91
CA HIS A 37 2.20 -25.49 -7.84
C HIS A 37 3.63 -24.94 -7.81
N MET A 38 4.05 -24.44 -6.67
CA MET A 38 5.39 -23.90 -6.47
C MET A 38 6.04 -24.57 -5.26
N PRO A 39 7.36 -24.80 -5.28
CA PRO A 39 8.11 -25.18 -4.09
C PRO A 39 7.92 -24.16 -2.98
N ARG A 40 7.85 -24.62 -1.74
CA ARG A 40 7.70 -23.74 -0.57
C ARG A 40 8.75 -22.63 -0.51
N GLU A 41 10.03 -22.98 -0.66
CA GLU A 41 11.13 -21.99 -0.58
C GLU A 41 11.00 -20.87 -1.62
N GLU A 42 10.55 -21.21 -2.83
CA GLU A 42 10.25 -20.23 -3.87
C GLU A 42 9.05 -19.36 -3.49
N MET A 43 8.03 -19.94 -2.85
CA MET A 43 6.86 -19.21 -2.37
C MET A 43 7.21 -18.25 -1.23
N GLU A 44 8.04 -18.66 -0.27
CA GLU A 44 8.53 -17.80 0.82
C GLU A 44 9.25 -16.57 0.28
N THR A 45 10.19 -16.80 -0.65
CA THR A 45 10.91 -15.72 -1.35
C THR A 45 9.92 -14.80 -2.07
N LYS A 46 8.91 -15.39 -2.74
CA LYS A 46 7.93 -14.63 -3.50
C LYS A 46 7.04 -13.75 -2.63
N ILE A 47 6.59 -14.26 -1.48
CA ILE A 47 5.81 -13.49 -0.51
C ILE A 47 6.63 -12.29 -0.05
N GLU A 48 7.90 -12.48 0.29
CA GLU A 48 8.75 -11.40 0.77
C GLU A 48 8.97 -10.32 -0.31
N GLU A 49 9.27 -10.72 -1.55
CA GLU A 49 9.35 -9.78 -2.68
C GLU A 49 8.05 -8.97 -2.85
N MET A 50 6.90 -9.63 -2.75
CA MET A 50 5.58 -9.00 -2.89
C MET A 50 5.28 -8.04 -1.74
N LYS A 51 5.68 -8.39 -0.50
CA LYS A 51 5.56 -7.52 0.68
C LYS A 51 6.42 -6.28 0.51
N GLU A 52 7.70 -6.45 0.20
CA GLU A 52 8.61 -5.31 -0.01
C GLU A 52 8.12 -4.37 -1.11
N ALA A 53 7.70 -4.91 -2.25
CA ALA A 53 7.22 -4.11 -3.37
C ALA A 53 5.94 -3.33 -3.00
N THR A 54 5.05 -3.96 -2.24
CA THR A 54 3.80 -3.33 -1.80
C THR A 54 4.08 -2.25 -0.76
N PHE A 55 4.99 -2.49 0.18
CA PHE A 55 5.40 -1.53 1.20
C PHE A 55 6.08 -0.29 0.60
N LYS A 56 7.06 -0.47 -0.30
CA LYS A 56 7.71 0.64 -1.02
C LYS A 56 6.70 1.48 -1.80
N SER A 57 5.71 0.83 -2.42
CA SER A 57 4.63 1.54 -3.11
C SER A 57 3.73 2.34 -2.17
N LEU A 58 3.50 1.85 -0.95
CA LEU A 58 2.67 2.50 0.05
C LEU A 58 3.39 3.73 0.62
N GLU A 59 4.67 3.59 0.97
CA GLU A 59 5.53 4.68 1.42
C GLU A 59 5.54 5.83 0.41
N LYS A 60 5.72 5.52 -0.88
CA LYS A 60 5.68 6.53 -1.95
C LYS A 60 4.34 7.27 -2.01
N LEU A 61 3.22 6.56 -1.92
CA LEU A 61 1.88 7.17 -1.96
C LEU A 61 1.64 8.06 -0.73
N GLN A 62 2.14 7.66 0.43
CA GLN A 62 2.03 8.45 1.66
C GLN A 62 2.85 9.74 1.55
N GLN A 63 4.07 9.68 1.04
CA GLN A 63 4.91 10.86 0.77
C GLN A 63 4.25 11.80 -0.24
N GLU A 64 3.69 11.27 -1.34
CA GLU A 64 2.97 12.07 -2.34
C GLU A 64 1.75 12.77 -1.72
N LYS A 65 0.97 12.06 -0.90
CA LYS A 65 -0.17 12.65 -0.18
C LYS A 65 0.27 13.79 0.73
N GLU A 66 1.31 13.59 1.54
CA GLU A 66 1.84 14.60 2.45
C GLU A 66 2.34 15.84 1.69
N SER A 67 3.02 15.63 0.57
CA SER A 67 3.47 16.70 -0.32
C SER A 67 2.29 17.52 -0.85
N ILE A 68 1.25 16.86 -1.36
CA ILE A 68 0.05 17.53 -1.89
C ILE A 68 -0.68 18.31 -0.80
N VAL A 69 -0.85 17.73 0.40
CA VAL A 69 -1.51 18.40 1.53
C VAL A 69 -0.72 19.63 1.96
N SER A 70 0.62 19.54 2.01
CA SER A 70 1.48 20.67 2.32
C SER A 70 1.35 21.79 1.28
N GLN A 71 1.44 21.45 -0.01
CA GLN A 71 1.26 22.41 -1.11
C GLN A 71 -0.11 23.08 -1.07
N MET A 72 -1.16 22.32 -0.75
CA MET A 72 -2.51 22.84 -0.60
C MET A 72 -2.60 23.83 0.57
N ALA A 73 -1.99 23.52 1.71
CA ALA A 73 -1.95 24.41 2.88
C ALA A 73 -1.21 25.72 2.58
N GLU A 74 -0.09 25.66 1.86
CA GLU A 74 0.64 26.85 1.39
C GLU A 74 -0.20 27.69 0.43
N LEU A 75 -0.86 27.05 -0.54
CA LEU A 75 -1.71 27.72 -1.51
C LEU A 75 -2.91 28.39 -0.82
N LYS A 76 -3.56 27.74 0.16
CA LYS A 76 -4.63 28.33 0.97
C LYS A 76 -4.15 29.61 1.65
N LYS A 77 -2.96 29.61 2.26
CA LYS A 77 -2.38 30.83 2.89
C LYS A 77 -2.21 31.97 1.89
N VAL A 78 -1.68 31.68 0.70
CA VAL A 78 -1.49 32.67 -0.37
C VAL A 78 -2.84 33.27 -0.81
N LEU A 79 -3.86 32.43 -0.98
CA LEU A 79 -5.19 32.86 -1.39
C LEU A 79 -5.87 33.72 -0.31
N TYR A 80 -5.82 33.30 0.96
CA TYR A 80 -6.37 34.10 2.06
C TYR A 80 -5.65 35.44 2.25
N ALA A 81 -4.32 35.48 2.06
CA ALA A 81 -3.58 36.74 2.09
C ALA A 81 -4.05 37.73 1.00
N LYS A 82 -4.43 37.21 -0.18
CA LYS A 82 -4.85 38.03 -1.33
C LYS A 82 -6.33 38.42 -1.32
N PHE A 83 -7.20 37.49 -0.95
CA PHE A 83 -8.66 37.66 -1.07
C PHE A 83 -9.37 37.85 0.28
N LYS A 84 -8.69 37.58 1.40
CA LYS A 84 -9.21 37.72 2.77
C LYS A 84 -10.60 37.08 2.92
N ASP A 85 -11.58 37.85 3.38
CA ASP A 85 -12.94 37.42 3.66
C ASP A 85 -13.80 37.24 2.40
N SER A 86 -13.24 37.45 1.21
CA SER A 86 -13.94 37.27 -0.07
C SER A 86 -14.05 35.79 -0.50
N ILE A 87 -13.37 34.88 0.20
CA ILE A 87 -13.34 33.44 -0.09
C ILE A 87 -13.42 32.62 1.21
N ASN A 88 -13.92 31.38 1.11
CA ASN A 88 -13.82 30.36 2.16
C ASN A 88 -13.37 29.03 1.54
N LEU A 89 -12.25 28.49 1.99
CA LEU A 89 -11.56 27.30 1.48
C LEU A 89 -11.34 26.22 2.56
N GLU A 90 -12.01 26.34 3.71
CA GLU A 90 -12.08 25.27 4.71
C GLU A 90 -12.81 24.04 4.11
N GLU A 91 -12.34 22.83 4.44
CA GLU A 91 -13.06 21.59 4.13
C GLU A 91 -13.93 21.22 5.33
N ASP A 92 -15.15 20.71 5.11
CA ASP A 92 -15.89 19.92 6.10
C ASP A 92 -15.17 18.59 6.38
#